data_AF-A0A9J8BDB9-F1
#
_entry.id   AF-A0A9J8BDB9-F1
#
_cell.length_a   1.000
_cell.length_b   1.000
_cell.length_c   1.000
_cell.angle_alpha   90.00
_cell.angle_beta   90.00
_cell.angle_gamma   90.00
#
_symmetry.space_group_name_H-M   'P 1'
#
loop_
_entity.id
_entity.type
_entity.pdbx_description
1 polymer ?
#
loop_
_entity_poly.entity_id
_entity_poly.type
_entity_poly.pdbx_seq_one_letter_code
_entity_poly.pdbx_strand_id
1 'polypeptide(L)' 'MAKDPMAEAGLHFDELHKLRVLEPDVSQNTIELKEECEDFVDKIGQFQKIVGGLIELVDELAKEAETEKIKVCFCILNE' A
#
# COMPACT_ATOMS: atom_id res chain seq x y z
N MET A 1 30.51 6.58 -37.07
CA MET A 1 30.74 7.19 -35.74
C MET A 1 31.24 6.08 -34.84
N ALA A 2 32.42 6.24 -34.25
CA ALA A 2 33.03 5.20 -33.42
C ALA A 2 32.14 4.97 -32.19
N LYS A 3 31.73 3.73 -31.95
CA LYS A 3 31.04 3.35 -30.72
C LYS A 3 32.01 3.57 -29.56
N ASP A 4 31.53 4.20 -28.49
CA ASP A 4 32.34 4.45 -27.30
C ASP A 4 32.68 3.10 -26.64
N PRO A 5 33.97 2.70 -26.57
CA PRO A 5 34.37 1.41 -26.01
C PRO A 5 33.99 1.28 -24.52
N MET A 6 33.74 2.38 -23.81
CA MET A 6 33.27 2.34 -22.42
C MET A 6 31.80 1.92 -22.33
N ALA A 7 30.95 2.38 -23.24
CA ALA A 7 29.55 1.96 -23.31
C ALA A 7 29.41 0.47 -23.68
N GLU A 8 30.30 -0.03 -24.54
CA GLU A 8 30.35 -1.46 -24.93
C GLU A 8 30.81 -2.38 -23.78
N ALA A 9 31.54 -1.81 -22.80
CA ALA A 9 31.93 -2.49 -21.55
C ALA A 9 30.90 -2.34 -20.42
N GLY A 10 29.74 -1.71 -20.68
CA GLY A 10 28.71 -1.43 -19.65
C GLY A 10 29.11 -0.37 -18.64
N LEU A 11 30.08 0.50 -18.99
CA LEU A 11 30.52 1.61 -18.15
C LEU A 11 29.86 2.90 -18.64
N HIS A 12 29.00 3.45 -17.80
CA HIS A 12 28.23 4.67 -18.05
C HIS A 12 28.75 5.80 -17.15
N PHE A 13 28.79 7.02 -17.67
CA PHE A 13 29.06 8.19 -16.84
C PHE A 13 27.76 8.79 -16.36
N ASP A 14 27.67 9.12 -15.07
CA ASP A 14 26.56 9.92 -14.55
C ASP A 14 26.76 11.43 -14.78
N GLU A 15 25.76 12.24 -14.44
CA GLU A 15 25.77 13.69 -14.60
C GLU A 15 26.91 14.40 -13.83
N LEU A 16 27.55 13.70 -12.89
CA LEU A 16 28.70 14.18 -12.12
C LEU A 16 30.04 13.63 -12.63
N HIS A 17 30.06 13.07 -13.84
CA HIS A 17 31.21 12.41 -14.46
C HIS A 17 31.78 11.25 -13.63
N LYS A 18 30.96 10.60 -12.79
CA LYS A 18 31.36 9.40 -12.06
C LYS A 18 31.06 8.16 -12.89
N LEU A 19 31.99 7.23 -12.84
CA LEU A 19 31.92 5.96 -13.56
C LEU A 19 30.92 5.02 -12.85
N ARG A 20 29.86 4.62 -13.55
CA ARG A 20 28.82 3.70 -13.09
C ARG A 20 28.76 2.48 -13.99
N VAL A 21 28.48 1.33 -13.40
CA VAL A 21 28.33 0.05 -14.12
C VAL A 21 26.87 -0.17 -14.56
N LEU A 22 25.93 0.62 -14.02
CA LEU A 22 24.51 0.55 -14.33
C LEU A 22 24.11 1.81 -15.10
N GLU A 23 23.28 1.64 -16.14
CA GLU A 23 22.69 2.76 -16.86
C GLU A 23 21.93 3.67 -15.87
N PRO A 24 22.17 5.00 -15.89
CA PRO A 24 21.52 5.95 -14.99
C PRO A 24 19.99 5.83 -15.04
N ASP A 25 19.41 5.69 -16.23
CA ASP A 25 17.98 5.56 -16.45
C ASP A 25 17.41 4.28 -15.82
N VAL A 26 18.12 3.15 -15.96
CA VAL A 26 17.71 1.87 -15.34
C VAL A 26 17.78 1.97 -13.81
N SER A 27 18.80 2.64 -13.28
CA SER A 27 18.93 2.89 -11.83
C SER A 27 17.78 3.75 -11.31
N GLN A 28 17.47 4.85 -12.01
CA GLN A 28 16.41 5.80 -11.66
C GLN A 28 15.04 5.10 -11.69
N ASN A 29 14.72 4.42 -12.79
CA ASN A 29 13.47 3.67 -12.96
C ASN A 29 13.29 2.59 -11.88
N THR A 30 14.38 1.93 -11.47
CA THR A 30 14.32 0.90 -10.41
C THR A 30 14.03 1.52 -9.04
N ILE A 31 14.55 2.72 -8.77
CA ILE A 31 14.27 3.46 -7.51
C ILE A 31 12.81 3.93 -7.51
N GLU A 32 12.35 4.54 -8.59
CA GLU A 32 10.96 4.99 -8.73
C GLU A 32 9.98 3.82 -8.59
N LEU A 33 10.24 2.69 -9.26
CA LEU A 33 9.41 1.50 -9.13
C LEU A 33 9.38 0.97 -7.68
N LYS A 34 10.50 1.04 -6.96
CA LYS A 34 10.56 0.62 -5.56
C LYS A 34 9.69 1.53 -4.68
N GLU A 35 9.81 2.85 -4.85
CA GLU A 35 9.01 3.84 -4.12
C GLU A 35 7.51 3.66 -4.41
N GLU A 36 7.12 3.47 -5.67
CA GLU A 36 5.74 3.19 -6.05
C GLU A 36 5.20 1.89 -5.41
N CYS A 37 6.03 0.85 -5.33
CA CYS A 37 5.65 -0.40 -4.67
C CYS A 37 5.44 -0.20 -3.16
N GLU A 38 6.31 0.55 -2.49
CA GLU A 38 6.16 0.89 -1.06
C GLU A 38 4.87 1.68 -0.82
N ASP A 39 4.61 2.71 -1.62
CA ASP A 39 3.38 3.50 -1.60
C ASP A 39 2.11 2.65 -1.81
N PHE A 40 2.18 1.67 -2.71
CA PHE A 40 1.06 0.78 -2.99
C PHE A 40 0.75 -0.14 -1.79
N VAL A 41 1.79 -0.70 -1.15
CA VAL A 41 1.63 -1.52 0.06
C VAL A 41 1.05 -0.69 1.20
N ASP A 42 1.51 0.54 1.37
CA ASP A 42 0.99 1.45 2.42
C ASP A 42 -0.49 1.79 2.19
N LYS A 43 -0.89 2.08 0.94
CA LYS A 43 -2.29 2.32 0.58
C LYS A 43 -3.17 1.10 0.86
N ILE A 44 -2.70 -0.11 0.55
CA ILE A 44 -3.41 -1.36 0.89
C ILE A 44 -3.54 -1.51 2.41
N GLY A 45 -2.47 -1.25 3.16
CA GLY A 45 -2.50 -1.32 4.62
C GLY A 45 -3.51 -0.35 5.24
N GLN A 46 -3.62 0.87 4.70
CA GLN A 46 -4.64 1.84 5.11
C GLN A 46 -6.05 1.36 4.77
N PHE A 47 -6.27 0.82 3.57
CA PHE A 47 -7.55 0.27 3.17
C PHE A 47 -8.02 -0.86 4.10
N GLN A 48 -7.12 -1.80 4.42
CA GLN A 48 -7.41 -2.89 5.35
C GLN A 48 -7.80 -2.39 6.74
N LYS A 49 -7.15 -1.33 7.26
CA LYS A 49 -7.52 -0.71 8.54
C LYS A 49 -8.93 -0.11 8.51
N ILE A 50 -9.29 0.57 7.42
CA ILE A 50 -10.63 1.17 7.27
C ILE A 50 -11.70 0.08 7.23
N VAL A 51 -11.48 -0.98 6.44
CA VAL A 51 -12.43 -2.10 6.35
C VAL A 51 -12.55 -2.84 7.68
N GLY A 52 -11.43 -3.04 8.39
CA GLY A 52 -11.44 -3.60 9.74
C GLY A 52 -12.30 -2.80 10.71
N GLY A 53 -12.13 -1.47 10.75
CA GLY A 53 -12.96 -0.60 11.58
C GLY A 53 -14.45 -0.62 11.19
N LEU A 54 -14.76 -0.73 9.89
CA LEU A 54 -16.16 -0.88 9.46
C LEU A 54 -16.78 -2.20 9.94
N ILE A 55 -16.04 -3.30 9.90
CA ILE A 55 -16.52 -4.59 10.40
C ILE A 55 -16.81 -4.51 11.90
N GLU A 56 -15.92 -3.89 12.68
CA GLU A 56 -16.13 -3.68 14.12
C GLU A 56 -17.41 -2.89 14.40
N LEU A 57 -17.63 -1.78 13.68
CA LEU A 57 -18.85 -0.98 13.81
C LEU A 57 -20.12 -1.77 13.46
N VAL A 58 -20.06 -2.61 12.43
CA VAL A 58 -21.20 -3.46 12.03
C VAL A 58 -21.48 -4.52 13.10
N ASP A 59 -20.46 -5.11 13.71
CA ASP A 59 -20.61 -6.08 14.80
C ASP A 59 -21.19 -5.44 16.07
N GLU A 60 -20.77 -4.22 16.40
CA GLU A 60 -21.34 -3.45 17.52
C GLU A 60 -22.81 -3.14 17.27
N LEU A 61 -23.17 -2.65 16.08
CA LEU A 61 -24.55 -2.37 15.71
C LEU A 61 -25.43 -3.63 15.76
N ALA A 62 -24.91 -4.77 15.31
CA ALA A 62 -25.62 -6.05 15.39
C ALA A 62 -25.89 -6.47 16.85
N LYS A 63 -24.91 -6.30 17.75
CA LYS A 63 -25.06 -6.59 19.19
C LYS A 63 -26.07 -5.67 19.87
N GLU A 64 -26.05 -4.37 19.56
CA GLU A 64 -27.04 -3.43 20.09
C GLU A 64 -28.46 -3.78 19.60
N ALA A 65 -28.62 -4.10 18.32
CA ALA A 65 -29.92 -4.49 17.76
C ALA A 65 -30.50 -5.75 18.44
N GLU A 66 -29.68 -6.76 18.72
CA GLU A 66 -30.12 -7.95 19.45
C GLU A 66 -30.44 -7.63 20.93
N THR A 67 -29.68 -6.75 21.57
CA THR A 67 -29.96 -6.31 22.94
C THR A 67 -31.30 -5.59 23.05
N GLU A 68 -31.60 -4.69 22.12
CA GLU A 68 -32.88 -3.97 22.08
C GLU A 68 -34.05 -4.92 21.79
N LYS A 69 -33.90 -5.90 20.88
CA LYS A 69 -34.91 -6.95 20.68
C LYS A 69 -35.21 -7.72 21.97
N ILE A 70 -34.19 -8.07 22.75
CA ILE A 70 -34.35 -8.80 24.02
C ILE A 70 -35.09 -7.95 25.06
N LYS A 71 -34.76 -6.66 25.17
CA LYS A 71 -35.47 -5.73 26.09
C LYS A 71 -36.94 -5.59 25.71
N VAL A 72 -37.24 -5.38 24.43
CA VAL A 72 -38.62 -5.30 23.92
C VAL A 72 -39.38 -6.60 24.20
N CYS A 73 -38.75 -7.76 23.98
CA CYS A 73 -39.35 -9.06 24.26
C CYS A 73 -39.67 -9.25 25.76
N PHE A 74 -38.80 -8.77 26.66
CA PHE A 74 -39.04 -8.83 28.10
C PHE A 74 -40.20 -7.94 28.56
N CYS A 75 -40.36 -6.75 27.96
CA CYS A 75 -41.49 -5.86 28.25
C CYS A 75 -42.84 -6.48 27.86
N ILE A 76 -42.91 -7.15 26.70
CA ILE A 76 -44.16 -7.78 26.22
C ILE A 76 -44.55 -9.01 27.07
N LEU A 77 -43.59 -9.71 27.68
CA LEU A 77 -43.87 -10.90 28.51
C LEU A 77 -44.31 -10.59 29.95
N ASN A 78 -44.11 -9.36 30.42
CA ASN A 78 -44.46 -8.95 31.79
C ASN A 78 -45.70 -8.04 31.85
N GLU A 79 -46.41 -7.87 30.74
CA GLU A 79 -47.69 -7.15 30.61
C GLU A 79 -48.85 -8.15 30.46
#